data_AF-A0A352MG37-F1
#
_entry.id   AF-A0A352MG37-F1
#
_cell.length_a   1.000
_cell.length_b   1.000
_cell.length_c   1.000
_cell.angle_alpha   90.00
_cell.angle_beta   90.00
_cell.angle_gamma   90.00
#
_symmetry.space_group_name_H-M   'P 1'
#
loop_
_entity.id
_entity.type
_entity.pdbx_description
1 polymer ?
#
loop_
_entity_poly.entity_id
_entity_poly.type
_entity_poly.pdbx_seq_one_letter_code
_entity_poly.pdbx_strand_id
1 'polypeptide(L)'
;MKKVILSAVLVAAFCTATLAGKVVAKGPTYTALGNYTIETADNPAFIKGEECKTFTISYENSPMEVSVAICKDRKCKKYVVVSDKLSVQYVCNENYFGVEKLDKAFEKDGFKTNDSDLNRLEYYHQKVLTPGKRGELEATQLIASYFPLLLNNPTEAIASR
;
A
#
# COMPACT_ATOMS: atom_id res chain seq x y z
N MET A 1 -58.31 -13.96 2.10
CA MET A 1 -57.49 -14.75 1.17
C MET A 1 -56.48 -13.84 0.48
N LYS A 2 -55.21 -14.28 0.49
CA LYS A 2 -54.04 -13.93 -0.33
C LYS A 2 -53.62 -12.45 -0.53
N LYS A 3 -52.38 -12.24 -0.07
CA LYS A 3 -51.50 -11.07 -0.10
C LYS A 3 -51.11 -10.69 -1.54
N VAL A 4 -50.85 -9.41 -1.79
CA VAL A 4 -49.88 -8.99 -2.82
C VAL A 4 -49.15 -7.74 -2.31
N ILE A 5 -47.95 -7.94 -1.75
CA ILE A 5 -47.00 -6.86 -1.46
C ILE A 5 -46.12 -6.78 -2.71
N LEU A 6 -46.24 -5.71 -3.49
CA LEU A 6 -45.32 -5.43 -4.59
C LEU A 6 -43.98 -4.97 -3.98
N SER A 7 -43.03 -5.90 -3.86
CA SER A 7 -41.64 -5.60 -3.53
C SER A 7 -40.93 -5.09 -4.78
N ALA A 8 -40.72 -3.77 -4.87
CA ALA A 8 -39.80 -3.17 -5.82
C ALA A 8 -38.37 -3.45 -5.36
N VAL A 9 -37.71 -4.44 -5.96
CA VAL A 9 -36.28 -4.71 -5.75
C VAL A 9 -35.50 -3.73 -6.63
N LEU A 10 -35.05 -2.63 -6.03
CA LEU A 10 -34.10 -1.71 -6.64
C LEU A 10 -32.71 -2.35 -6.51
N VAL A 11 -32.26 -3.08 -7.54
CA VAL A 11 -30.87 -3.53 -7.63
C VAL A 11 -30.04 -2.30 -7.99
N ALA A 12 -29.54 -1.60 -6.97
CA ALA A 12 -28.49 -0.61 -7.15
C ALA A 12 -27.21 -1.37 -7.54
N ALA A 13 -26.95 -1.47 -8.84
CA ALA A 13 -25.64 -1.81 -9.35
C ALA A 13 -24.68 -0.69 -8.93
N PHE A 14 -23.98 -0.89 -7.81
CA PHE A 14 -22.83 -0.09 -7.46
C PHE A 14 -21.72 -0.41 -8.47
N CYS A 15 -21.74 0.30 -9.61
CA CYS A 15 -20.53 0.47 -10.39
C CYS A 15 -19.59 1.31 -9.53
N THR A 16 -18.71 0.66 -8.76
CA THR A 16 -17.51 1.32 -8.27
C THR A 16 -16.66 1.62 -9.50
N ALA A 17 -16.93 2.77 -10.14
CA ALA A 17 -15.99 3.35 -11.06
C ALA A 17 -14.76 3.70 -10.20
N THR A 18 -13.76 2.81 -10.20
CA THR A 18 -12.42 3.15 -9.77
C THR A 18 -11.96 4.24 -10.71
N LEU A 19 -12.05 5.49 -10.24
CA LEU A 19 -11.42 6.62 -10.90
C LEU A 19 -9.92 6.33 -10.86
N ALA A 20 -9.39 5.82 -11.97
CA ALA A 20 -7.98 5.51 -12.10
C ALA A 20 -7.19 6.82 -11.97
N GLY A 21 -6.28 6.86 -11.00
CA GLY A 21 -5.46 8.03 -10.75
C GLY A 21 -4.50 8.29 -11.90
N LYS A 22 -3.87 9.47 -11.94
CA LYS A 22 -2.83 9.73 -12.94
C LYS A 22 -1.65 8.78 -12.71
N VAL A 23 -1.35 7.94 -13.70
CA VAL A 23 -0.12 7.11 -13.71
C VAL A 23 1.10 8.02 -13.69
N VAL A 24 1.98 7.80 -12.71
CA VAL A 24 3.21 8.57 -12.51
C VAL A 24 4.49 7.75 -12.65
N ALA A 25 4.41 6.42 -12.51
CA ALA A 25 5.54 5.53 -12.72
C ALA A 25 5.09 4.09 -13.01
N LYS A 26 5.97 3.32 -13.67
CA LYS A 26 5.87 1.88 -13.88
C LYS A 26 7.26 1.26 -13.76
N GLY A 27 7.33 -0.02 -13.41
CA GLY A 27 8.61 -0.73 -13.39
C GLY A 27 8.48 -2.19 -12.96
N PRO A 28 9.59 -2.94 -13.01
CA PRO A 28 9.61 -4.33 -12.60
C PRO A 28 9.67 -4.49 -11.07
N THR A 29 9.02 -5.55 -10.55
CA THR A 29 9.26 -6.04 -9.18
C THR A 29 10.26 -7.20 -9.13
N TYR A 30 10.46 -7.91 -10.25
CA TYR A 30 11.18 -9.18 -10.31
C TYR A 30 10.63 -10.27 -9.38
N THR A 31 9.33 -10.17 -9.05
CA THR A 31 8.61 -11.18 -8.27
C THR A 31 7.46 -11.76 -9.10
N ALA A 32 6.78 -12.77 -8.55
CA ALA A 32 5.62 -13.36 -9.19
C ALA A 32 4.44 -12.37 -9.38
N LEU A 33 4.42 -11.25 -8.66
CA LEU A 33 3.41 -10.19 -8.80
C LEU A 33 3.55 -9.39 -10.10
N GLY A 34 4.66 -9.53 -10.84
CA GLY A 34 4.86 -8.90 -12.15
C GLY A 34 5.30 -7.43 -12.06
N ASN A 35 5.01 -6.63 -13.09
CA ASN A 35 5.36 -5.21 -13.08
C ASN A 35 4.41 -4.42 -12.17
N TYR A 36 4.90 -3.34 -11.57
CA TYR A 36 4.09 -2.40 -10.80
C TYR A 36 3.67 -1.20 -11.65
N THR A 37 2.54 -0.60 -11.30
CA THR A 37 2.10 0.73 -11.75
C THR A 37 1.80 1.59 -10.54
N ILE A 38 2.25 2.85 -10.55
CA ILE A 38 2.01 3.84 -9.49
C ILE A 38 1.10 4.94 -10.04
N GLU A 39 0.03 5.21 -9.31
CA GLU A 39 -0.94 6.25 -9.60
C GLU A 39 -1.03 7.24 -8.43
N THR A 40 -1.28 8.52 -8.71
CA THR A 40 -1.67 9.47 -7.66
C THR A 40 -3.08 9.15 -7.18
N ALA A 41 -3.29 9.07 -5.87
CA ALA A 41 -4.64 8.98 -5.35
C ALA A 41 -5.30 10.38 -5.34
N ASP A 42 -6.53 10.46 -5.85
CA ASP A 42 -7.30 11.72 -5.86
C ASP A 42 -7.74 12.15 -4.45
N ASN A 43 -7.79 11.21 -3.51
CA ASN A 43 -8.16 11.45 -2.11
C ASN A 43 -6.92 11.30 -1.21
N PRO A 44 -6.52 12.34 -0.46
CA PRO A 44 -5.45 12.22 0.53
C PRO A 44 -5.91 11.35 1.71
N ALA A 45 -5.03 10.51 2.22
CA ALA A 45 -5.26 9.74 3.43
C ALA A 45 -5.06 10.64 4.66
N PHE A 46 -5.98 10.57 5.62
CA PHE A 46 -5.81 11.18 6.93
C PHE A 46 -5.18 10.16 7.87
N ILE A 47 -3.94 10.41 8.28
CA ILE A 47 -3.22 9.53 9.20
C ILE A 47 -2.80 10.36 10.41
N LYS A 48 -3.17 9.91 11.61
CA LYS A 48 -3.00 10.69 12.86
C LYS A 48 -3.59 12.11 12.78
N GLY A 49 -4.65 12.30 11.99
CA GLY A 49 -5.29 13.61 11.80
C GLY A 49 -4.54 14.57 10.88
N GLU A 50 -3.47 14.13 10.20
CA GLU A 50 -2.75 14.91 9.19
C GLU A 50 -3.10 14.43 7.78
N GLU A 51 -3.23 15.39 6.85
CA GLU A 51 -3.44 15.10 5.43
C GLU A 51 -2.14 14.62 4.78
N CYS A 52 -2.12 13.39 4.31
CA CYS A 52 -0.96 12.76 3.71
C CYS A 52 -1.18 12.56 2.20
N LYS A 53 -0.17 12.94 1.42
CA LYS A 53 -0.16 12.69 -0.02
C LYS A 53 -0.15 11.18 -0.25
N THR A 54 -1.03 10.68 -1.11
CA THR A 54 -1.25 9.24 -1.27
C THR A 54 -0.98 8.80 -2.70
N PHE A 55 -0.33 7.66 -2.82
CA PHE A 55 -0.16 6.93 -4.08
C PHE A 55 -0.82 5.56 -3.96
N THR A 56 -1.35 5.06 -5.07
CA THR A 56 -1.82 3.68 -5.21
C THR A 56 -0.84 2.93 -6.08
N ILE A 57 -0.43 1.74 -5.63
CA ILE A 57 0.41 0.82 -6.37
C ILE A 57 -0.44 -0.40 -6.71
N SER A 58 -0.48 -0.74 -8.00
CA SER A 58 -1.07 -1.98 -8.51
C SER A 58 0.00 -2.85 -9.15
N TYR A 59 -0.25 -4.15 -9.21
CA TYR A 59 0.68 -5.15 -9.71
C TYR A 59 0.04 -5.99 -10.83
N GLU A 60 0.78 -6.24 -11.90
CA GLU A 60 0.29 -6.88 -13.13
C GLU A 60 -0.41 -8.22 -12.90
N ASN A 61 0.12 -9.06 -12.00
CA ASN A 61 -0.39 -10.42 -11.77
C ASN A 61 -1.21 -10.55 -10.49
N SER A 62 -1.67 -9.44 -9.91
CA SER A 62 -2.26 -9.43 -8.57
C SER A 62 -3.43 -8.45 -8.48
N PRO A 63 -4.56 -8.84 -7.84
CA PRO A 63 -5.64 -7.91 -7.52
C PRO A 63 -5.32 -7.03 -6.30
N MET A 64 -4.17 -7.23 -5.64
CA MET A 64 -3.78 -6.46 -4.46
C MET A 64 -3.41 -5.03 -4.87
N GLU A 65 -4.03 -4.07 -4.19
CA GLU A 65 -3.61 -2.67 -4.22
C GLU A 65 -2.84 -2.33 -2.95
N VAL A 66 -1.80 -1.52 -3.10
CA VAL A 66 -1.00 -1.00 -1.99
C VAL A 66 -1.13 0.52 -1.96
N SER A 67 -1.64 1.04 -0.86
CA SER A 67 -1.70 2.48 -0.61
C SER A 67 -0.41 2.94 0.08
N VAL A 68 0.22 3.98 -0.45
CA VAL A 68 1.39 4.63 0.17
C VAL A 68 1.02 6.05 0.55
N ALA A 69 0.82 6.26 1.85
CA ALA A 69 0.56 7.58 2.42
C ALA A 69 1.86 8.20 2.93
N ILE A 70 2.18 9.38 2.40
CA ILE A 70 3.40 10.12 2.71
C ILE A 70 3.03 11.26 3.65
N CYS A 71 3.35 11.06 4.93
CA CYS A 71 3.12 12.04 5.98
C CYS A 71 4.41 12.80 6.26
N LYS A 72 4.32 14.13 6.34
CA LYS A 72 5.47 14.96 6.68
C LYS A 72 5.75 14.81 8.17
N ASP A 73 6.96 14.38 8.53
CA ASP A 73 7.44 14.42 9.90
C ASP A 73 8.59 15.44 10.01
N ARG A 74 8.87 15.93 11.21
CA ARG A 74 9.78 17.06 11.50
C ARG A 74 11.23 16.81 11.03
N LYS A 75 11.63 15.55 10.84
CA LYS A 75 13.00 15.14 10.45
C LYS A 75 13.10 14.59 9.03
N CYS A 76 12.18 13.73 8.62
CA CYS A 76 11.97 13.30 7.22
C CYS A 76 10.52 12.84 7.04
N LYS A 77 10.17 12.31 5.87
CA LYS A 77 8.84 11.78 5.58
C LYS A 77 8.73 10.35 6.11
N LYS A 78 7.56 10.01 6.65
CA LYS A 78 7.16 8.63 6.90
C LYS A 78 6.24 8.18 5.78
N TYR A 79 6.47 6.97 5.31
CA TYR A 79 5.68 6.34 4.25
C TYR A 79 4.91 5.20 4.90
N VAL A 80 3.62 5.41 5.17
CA VAL A 80 2.73 4.38 5.69
C VAL A 80 2.23 3.58 4.50
N VAL A 81 2.55 2.29 4.48
CA VAL A 81 2.27 1.40 3.35
C VAL A 81 1.28 0.35 3.82
N VAL A 82 0.10 0.32 3.18
CA VAL A 82 -1.03 -0.49 3.61
C VAL A 82 -1.62 -1.24 2.42
N SER A 83 -1.81 -2.54 2.58
CA SER A 83 -2.68 -3.37 1.75
C SER A 83 -3.61 -4.21 2.62
N ASP A 84 -4.46 -5.02 1.98
CA ASP A 84 -5.27 -6.04 2.64
C ASP A 84 -4.42 -7.15 3.29
N LYS A 85 -3.18 -7.35 2.82
CA LYS A 85 -2.28 -8.41 3.30
C LYS A 85 -1.30 -7.94 4.37
N LEU A 86 -0.76 -6.74 4.23
CA LEU A 86 0.33 -6.29 5.09
C LEU A 86 0.32 -4.77 5.25
N SER A 87 0.65 -4.31 6.45
CA SER A 87 0.85 -2.90 6.74
C SER A 87 2.22 -2.69 7.39
N VAL A 88 3.04 -1.81 6.82
CA VAL A 88 4.39 -1.46 7.29
C VAL A 88 4.63 0.04 7.13
N GLN A 89 5.76 0.53 7.64
CA GLN A 89 6.21 1.89 7.35
C GLN A 89 7.61 1.86 6.72
N TYR A 90 7.88 2.80 5.83
CA TYR A 90 9.26 3.11 5.44
C TYR A 90 9.66 4.43 6.08
N VAL A 91 10.87 4.43 6.63
CA VAL A 91 11.48 5.61 7.21
C VAL A 91 12.59 6.08 6.30
N CYS A 92 12.60 7.39 6.09
CA CYS A 92 13.76 8.09 5.56
C CYS A 92 14.46 8.78 6.73
N ASN A 93 15.78 8.71 6.77
CA ASN A 93 16.59 9.64 7.55
C ASN A 93 17.77 10.10 6.70
N GLU A 94 18.73 10.81 7.30
CA GLU A 94 19.89 11.33 6.56
C GLU A 94 20.83 10.24 6.06
N ASN A 95 20.79 9.08 6.71
CA ASN A 95 21.72 7.98 6.46
C ASN A 95 21.11 6.94 5.51
N TYR A 96 19.81 6.66 5.62
CA TYR A 96 19.16 5.60 4.84
C TYR A 96 17.66 5.78 4.61
N PHE A 97 17.16 5.00 3.66
CA PHE A 97 15.76 4.67 3.46
C PHE A 97 15.55 3.16 3.64
N GLY A 98 14.55 2.75 4.42
CA GLY A 98 14.32 1.34 4.73
C GLY A 98 13.03 1.08 5.49
N VAL A 99 12.69 -0.20 5.64
CA VAL A 99 11.41 -0.65 6.23
C VAL A 99 11.48 -0.75 7.76
N GLU A 100 10.36 -0.45 8.40
CA GLU A 100 10.09 -0.74 9.80
C GLU A 100 8.66 -1.27 9.96
N LYS A 101 8.40 -1.90 11.10
CA LYS A 101 7.01 -2.17 11.51
C LYS A 101 6.31 -0.85 11.81
N LEU A 102 4.99 -0.81 11.63
CA LEU A 102 4.21 0.36 11.98
C LEU A 102 4.35 0.70 13.46
N ASP A 103 4.58 1.98 13.75
CA ASP A 103 4.60 2.48 15.11
C ASP A 103 3.23 2.26 15.78
N LYS A 104 3.23 2.02 17.10
CA LYS A 104 2.00 1.87 17.91
C LYS A 104 1.02 3.03 17.78
N ALA A 105 1.49 4.20 17.35
CA ALA A 105 0.63 5.36 17.13
C ALA A 105 -0.42 5.12 16.04
N PHE A 106 -0.14 4.26 15.04
CA PHE A 106 -1.06 3.95 13.95
C PHE A 106 -2.11 2.90 14.33
N GLU A 107 -1.93 2.18 15.44
CA GLU A 107 -2.91 1.18 15.91
C GLU A 107 -4.26 1.82 16.24
N LYS A 108 -4.27 3.10 16.65
CA LYS A 108 -5.51 3.87 16.91
C LYS A 108 -6.35 4.10 15.66
N ASP A 109 -5.69 4.16 14.51
CA ASP A 109 -6.31 4.32 13.20
C ASP A 109 -6.62 2.95 12.56
N GLY A 110 -6.43 1.85 13.31
CA GLY A 110 -6.68 0.48 12.87
C GLY A 110 -5.52 -0.17 12.11
N PHE A 111 -4.39 0.53 11.93
CA PHE A 111 -3.25 0.01 11.17
C PHE A 111 -2.21 -0.63 12.10
N LYS A 112 -1.84 -1.88 11.79
CA LYS A 112 -0.81 -2.61 12.54
C LYS A 112 -0.08 -3.58 11.62
N THR A 113 1.22 -3.73 11.82
CA THR A 113 1.98 -4.81 11.19
C THR A 113 1.62 -6.14 11.84
N ASN A 114 1.08 -7.07 11.06
CA ASN A 114 0.89 -8.45 11.48
C ASN A 114 2.15 -9.27 11.18
N ASP A 115 2.73 -9.86 12.22
CA ASP A 115 3.97 -10.63 12.11
C ASP A 115 3.79 -11.97 11.37
N SER A 116 2.57 -12.51 11.26
CA SER A 116 2.31 -13.73 10.48
C SER A 116 2.38 -13.49 8.97
N ASP A 117 2.10 -12.27 8.55
CA ASP A 117 1.97 -11.90 7.14
C ASP A 117 3.28 -11.28 6.62
N LEU A 118 4.22 -10.98 7.53
CA LEU A 118 5.53 -10.41 7.26
C LEU A 118 6.60 -11.51 7.07
N ASN A 119 7.20 -11.55 5.88
CA ASN A 119 8.43 -12.30 5.64
C ASN A 119 9.58 -11.67 6.44
N ARG A 120 9.93 -12.30 7.56
CA ARG A 120 10.93 -11.78 8.50
C ARG A 120 12.34 -11.68 7.89
N LEU A 121 12.72 -12.60 7.02
CA LEU A 121 14.04 -12.58 6.39
C LEU A 121 14.18 -11.32 5.52
N GLU A 122 13.20 -11.10 4.64
CA GLU A 122 13.16 -9.94 3.75
C GLU A 122 12.99 -8.63 4.52
N TYR A 123 12.22 -8.62 5.61
CA TYR A 123 12.16 -7.46 6.50
C TYR A 123 13.55 -7.02 6.99
N TYR A 124 14.40 -7.95 7.40
CA TYR A 124 15.76 -7.62 7.85
C TYR A 124 16.67 -7.18 6.71
N HIS A 125 16.57 -7.78 5.52
CA HIS A 125 17.30 -7.34 4.33
C HIS A 125 16.90 -5.94 3.87
N GLN A 126 15.66 -5.53 4.14
CA GLN A 126 15.12 -4.23 3.74
C GLN A 126 15.19 -3.15 4.82
N LYS A 127 15.76 -3.43 6.01
CA LYS A 127 15.98 -2.42 7.06
C LYS A 127 16.76 -1.21 6.54
N VAL A 128 17.63 -1.42 5.56
CA VAL A 128 18.36 -0.41 4.80
C VAL A 128 18.32 -0.80 3.33
N LEU A 129 17.40 -0.20 2.57
CA LEU A 129 17.31 -0.42 1.11
C LEU A 129 18.34 0.40 0.35
N THR A 130 18.58 1.63 0.80
CA THR A 130 19.49 2.54 0.10
C THR A 130 20.01 3.61 1.04
N PRO A 131 21.26 4.09 0.85
CA PRO A 131 21.77 5.22 1.62
C PRO A 131 21.08 6.53 1.22
N GLY A 132 21.01 7.45 2.18
CA GLY A 132 20.58 8.82 2.00
C GLY A 132 19.06 9.03 1.86
N LYS A 133 18.70 10.30 1.58
CA LYS A 133 17.33 10.74 1.33
C LYS A 133 16.95 10.49 -0.12
N ARG A 134 15.67 10.16 -0.36
CA ARG A 134 15.09 9.92 -1.69
C ARG A 134 13.95 10.89 -1.97
N GLY A 135 13.71 11.17 -3.24
CA GLY A 135 12.50 11.88 -3.66
C GLY A 135 11.25 11.05 -3.34
N GLU A 136 10.08 11.68 -3.18
CA GLU A 136 8.84 10.95 -2.85
C GLU A 136 8.51 9.87 -3.88
N LEU A 137 8.59 10.21 -5.17
CA LEU A 137 8.29 9.28 -6.24
C LEU A 137 9.31 8.13 -6.28
N GLU A 138 10.59 8.45 -6.17
CA GLU A 138 11.67 7.46 -6.15
C GLU A 138 11.55 6.50 -4.95
N ALA A 139 11.25 7.03 -3.76
CA ALA A 139 10.96 6.22 -2.58
C ALA A 139 9.73 5.32 -2.80
N THR A 140 8.68 5.84 -3.44
CA THR A 140 7.48 5.05 -3.77
C THR A 140 7.78 3.96 -4.81
N GLN A 141 8.66 4.22 -5.78
CA GLN A 141 9.14 3.21 -6.73
C GLN A 141 9.94 2.10 -6.04
N LEU A 142 10.81 2.45 -5.08
CA LEU A 142 11.51 1.45 -4.25
C LEU A 142 10.52 0.63 -3.44
N ILE A 143 9.54 1.26 -2.80
CA ILE A 143 8.46 0.56 -2.09
C ILE A 143 7.74 -0.40 -3.04
N ALA A 144 7.34 0.07 -4.23
CA ALA A 144 6.63 -0.74 -5.21
C ALA A 144 7.41 -1.99 -5.62
N SER A 145 8.72 -1.86 -5.87
CA SER A 145 9.59 -2.98 -6.23
C SER A 145 9.82 -3.98 -5.09
N TYR A 146 10.00 -3.51 -3.86
CA TYR A 146 10.48 -4.35 -2.75
C TYR A 146 9.38 -4.84 -1.79
N PHE A 147 8.23 -4.15 -1.71
CA PHE A 147 7.11 -4.55 -0.85
C PHE A 147 6.61 -5.98 -1.11
N PRO A 148 6.48 -6.47 -2.36
CA PRO A 148 6.06 -7.86 -2.61
C PRO A 148 6.90 -8.92 -1.89
N LEU A 149 8.21 -8.65 -1.68
CA LEU A 149 9.12 -9.56 -0.99
C LEU A 149 8.84 -9.63 0.52
N LEU A 150 8.20 -8.60 1.09
CA LEU A 150 7.82 -8.58 2.50
C LEU A 150 6.60 -9.45 2.82
N LEU A 151 5.88 -9.93 1.80
CA LEU A 151 4.74 -10.84 2.00
C LEU A 151 5.27 -12.23 2.37
N ASN A 152 4.78 -12.80 3.47
CA ASN A 152 5.16 -14.15 3.89
C ASN A 152 4.65 -15.21 2.89
N ASN A 153 3.44 -14.99 2.34
CA ASN A 153 2.83 -15.85 1.32
C ASN A 153 2.48 -15.04 0.06
N PRO A 154 3.47 -14.73 -0.81
CA PRO A 154 3.23 -13.88 -1.98
C PRO A 154 2.25 -14.51 -2.99
N THR A 155 2.11 -15.83 -3.01
CA THR A 155 1.19 -16.55 -3.89
C THR A 155 -0.28 -16.22 -3.59
N GLU A 156 -0.63 -15.90 -2.34
CA GLU A 156 -2.01 -15.50 -1.99
C GLU A 156 -2.38 -14.12 -2.52
N ALA A 157 -1.38 -13.31 -2.89
CA ALA A 157 -1.61 -12.04 -3.54
C ALA A 157 -1.71 -12.19 -5.07
N ILE A 158 -1.36 -13.32 -5.67
CA ILE A 158 -1.45 -13.51 -7.12
C ILE A 158 -2.91 -13.82 -7.51
N ALA A 159 -3.36 -13.28 -8.64
CA ALA A 159 -4.67 -13.61 -9.19
C ALA A 159 -4.79 -15.12 -9.42
N SER A 160 -5.87 -15.73 -8.91
CA SER A 160 -6.19 -17.14 -9.20
C SER A 160 -6.40 -17.27 -10.72
N ARG A 161 -5.69 -18.23 -11.34
CA ARG A 161 -5.88 -18.57 -12.75
C ARG A 161 -7.21 -19.28 -12.98
#